data_AF-A0A660VEY8-F1
#
_entry.id   AF-A0A660VEY8-F1
#
_cell.length_a   1.000
_cell.length_b   1.000
_cell.length_c   1.000
_cell.angle_alpha   90.00
_cell.angle_beta   90.00
_cell.angle_gamma   90.00
#
_symmetry.space_group_name_H-M   'P 1'
#
loop_
_entity.id
_entity.type
_entity.pdbx_description
1 polymer ?
#
loop_
_entity_poly.entity_id
_entity_poly.type
_entity_poly.pdbx_seq_one_letter_code
_entity_poly.pdbx_strand_id
1 'polypeptide(L)'
;MRKINPELERRMIHATKELGKRASDNGLDASQIRNLVNVAQSANCFEEVDLFVRYQAARYDAWRRGRLYEALLNELGKFYDEAPDEGKMNAVRLFCGYLARWHKAATKGLLEEKE
;
A
#
# COMPACT_ATOMS: atom_id res chain seq x y z
N MET A 1 19.11 -8.59 -5.11
CA MET A 1 17.89 -8.60 -4.29
C MET A 1 17.47 -10.04 -4.06
N ARG A 2 17.43 -10.54 -2.81
CA ARG A 2 16.82 -11.85 -2.54
C ARG A 2 15.33 -11.75 -2.88
N LYS A 3 14.83 -12.71 -3.65
CA LYS A 3 13.45 -12.72 -4.14
C LYS A 3 12.51 -12.97 -2.96
N ILE A 4 11.48 -12.13 -2.82
CA ILE A 4 10.36 -12.43 -1.93
C ILE A 4 9.75 -13.77 -2.33
N ASN A 5 9.28 -14.53 -1.35
CA ASN A 5 8.57 -15.78 -1.60
C ASN A 5 7.43 -15.53 -2.62
N PRO A 6 7.36 -16.26 -3.75
CA PRO A 6 6.34 -16.05 -4.78
C PRO A 6 4.90 -16.10 -4.25
N GLU A 7 4.64 -16.89 -3.21
CA GLU A 7 3.32 -16.96 -2.59
C GLU A 7 2.98 -15.69 -1.81
N LEU A 8 3.96 -15.16 -1.06
CA LEU A 8 3.82 -13.89 -0.36
C LEU A 8 3.57 -12.75 -1.35
N GLU A 9 4.30 -12.75 -2.48
CA GLU A 9 4.13 -11.76 -3.54
C GLU A 9 2.74 -11.85 -4.20
N ARG A 10 2.21 -13.05 -4.46
CA ARG A 10 0.84 -13.23 -4.99
C ARG A 10 -0.21 -12.66 -4.03
N ARG A 11 -0.11 -12.99 -2.74
CA ARG A 11 -1.00 -12.44 -1.70
C ARG A 11 -0.92 -10.92 -1.63
N MET A 12 0.29 -10.37 -1.71
CA MET A 12 0.52 -8.92 -1.72
C MET A 12 -0.13 -8.24 -2.92
N ILE A 13 0.01 -8.81 -4.12
CA ILE A 13 -0.62 -8.29 -5.33
C ILE A 13 -2.15 -8.26 -5.19
N HIS A 14 -2.75 -9.30 -4.63
CA HIS A 14 -4.20 -9.35 -4.41
C HIS A 14 -4.66 -8.29 -3.39
N ALA A 15 -4.02 -8.22 -2.23
CA ALA A 15 -4.36 -7.24 -1.18
C ALA A 15 -4.22 -5.79 -1.69
N THR A 16 -3.15 -5.51 -2.43
CA THR A 16 -2.89 -4.17 -2.99
C THR A 16 -3.82 -3.80 -4.14
N LYS A 17 -4.38 -4.78 -4.87
CA LYS A 17 -5.43 -4.53 -5.87
C LYS A 17 -6.69 -3.97 -5.22
N GLU A 18 -7.18 -4.65 -4.18
CA GLU A 18 -8.37 -4.24 -3.43
C GLU A 18 -8.19 -2.89 -2.74
N LEU A 19 -7.03 -2.70 -2.09
CA LEU A 19 -6.70 -1.42 -1.44
C LEU A 19 -6.51 -0.29 -2.45
N GLY A 20 -5.91 -0.57 -3.62
CA GLY A 20 -5.73 0.41 -4.68
C GLY A 20 -7.06 0.91 -5.24
N LYS A 21 -8.02 -0.01 -5.44
CA LYS A 21 -9.40 0.33 -5.82
C LYS A 21 -10.07 1.16 -4.72
N ARG A 22 -10.04 0.69 -3.47
CA ARG A 22 -10.63 1.42 -2.33
C ARG A 22 -10.06 2.82 -2.17
N ALA A 23 -8.76 2.98 -2.34
CA ALA A 23 -8.10 4.28 -2.30
C ALA A 23 -8.62 5.23 -3.40
N SER A 24 -8.83 4.71 -4.62
CA SER A 24 -9.44 5.47 -5.71
C SER A 24 -10.88 5.85 -5.38
N ASP A 25 -11.70 4.89 -4.94
CA ASP A 25 -13.13 5.09 -4.59
C ASP A 25 -13.30 6.13 -3.47
N ASN A 26 -12.35 6.17 -2.53
CA ASN A 26 -12.33 7.15 -1.43
C ASN A 26 -11.85 8.54 -1.85
N GLY A 27 -11.32 8.70 -3.06
CA GLY A 27 -10.80 9.96 -3.59
C GLY A 27 -9.37 10.30 -3.19
N LEU A 28 -8.49 9.29 -2.99
CA LEU A 28 -7.05 9.57 -2.83
C LEU A 28 -6.44 9.94 -4.18
N ASP A 29 -5.65 11.01 -4.19
CA ASP A 29 -4.93 11.42 -5.38
C ASP A 29 -3.69 10.55 -5.62
N ALA A 30 -3.30 10.41 -6.89
CA ALA A 30 -2.09 9.67 -7.27
C ALA A 30 -0.81 10.28 -6.65
N SER A 31 -0.82 11.57 -6.34
CA SER A 31 0.28 12.26 -5.63
C SER A 31 0.41 11.78 -4.19
N GLN A 32 -0.70 11.54 -3.48
CA GLN A 32 -0.70 11.05 -2.11
C GLN A 32 -0.14 9.63 -2.03
N ILE A 33 -0.53 8.76 -2.97
CA ILE A 33 0.01 7.39 -3.06
C ILE A 33 1.50 7.41 -3.45
N ARG A 34 1.91 8.30 -4.36
CA ARG A 34 3.33 8.46 -4.71
C ARG A 34 4.17 8.92 -3.52
N ASN A 35 3.65 9.80 -2.68
CA ASN A 35 4.32 10.22 -1.45
C ASN A 35 4.54 9.04 -0.50
N LEU A 36 3.55 8.15 -0.33
CA LEU A 36 3.72 6.92 0.43
C LEU A 36 4.84 6.04 -0.13
N VAL A 37 4.91 5.87 -1.45
CA VAL A 37 6.01 5.11 -2.09
C VAL A 37 7.36 5.74 -1.78
N ASN A 38 7.48 7.06 -1.92
CA ASN A 38 8.74 7.76 -1.65
C ASN A 38 9.19 7.62 -0.19
N VAL A 39 8.23 7.70 0.75
CA VAL A 39 8.50 7.46 2.17
C VAL A 39 8.96 6.03 2.40
N ALA A 40 8.26 5.02 1.85
CA ALA A 40 8.66 3.62 2.01
C ALA A 40 10.06 3.32 1.42
N GLN A 41 10.43 3.97 0.32
CA GLN A 41 11.76 3.81 -0.28
C GLN A 41 12.87 4.43 0.56
N SER A 42 12.61 5.56 1.23
CA SER A 42 13.58 6.27 2.06
C SER A 42 13.55 5.87 3.54
N ALA A 43 12.52 5.16 3.98
CA ALA A 43 12.36 4.74 5.36
C ALA A 43 13.41 3.70 5.79
N ASN A 44 13.91 3.88 7.00
CA ASN A 44 14.85 2.98 7.68
C ASN A 44 14.12 1.83 8.38
N CYS A 45 12.91 2.09 8.88
CA CYS A 45 12.11 1.12 9.62
C CYS A 45 10.62 1.24 9.28
N PHE A 46 9.84 0.27 9.77
CA PHE A 46 8.41 0.20 9.49
C PHE A 46 7.63 1.32 10.19
N GLU A 47 8.09 1.71 11.38
CA GLU A 47 7.49 2.73 12.22
C GLU A 47 7.43 4.09 11.52
N GLU A 48 8.44 4.44 10.70
CA GLU A 48 8.42 5.67 9.89
C GLU A 48 7.30 5.66 8.85
N VAL A 49 7.01 4.49 8.26
CA VAL A 49 5.91 4.31 7.29
C VAL A 49 4.57 4.32 8.00
N ASP A 50 4.44 3.62 9.14
CA ASP A 50 3.22 3.65 9.96
C ASP A 50 2.87 5.07 10.42
N LEU A 51 3.86 5.81 10.93
CA LEU A 51 3.69 7.19 11.37
C LEU A 51 3.24 8.09 10.21
N PHE A 52 3.81 7.92 9.01
CA PHE A 52 3.40 8.67 7.83
C PHE A 52 1.92 8.41 7.48
N VAL A 53 1.48 7.15 7.46
CA VAL A 53 0.09 6.80 7.14
C VAL A 53 -0.87 7.39 8.17
N ARG A 54 -0.54 7.30 9.47
CA ARG A 54 -1.34 7.94 10.53
C ARG A 54 -1.40 9.45 10.39
N TYR A 55 -0.29 10.08 10.04
CA TYR A 55 -0.25 11.52 9.79
C TYR A 55 -1.14 11.92 8.60
N GLN A 56 -1.11 11.15 7.50
CA GLN A 56 -2.01 11.40 6.36
C GLN A 56 -3.48 11.24 6.75
N ALA A 57 -3.81 10.24 7.57
CA ALA A 57 -5.16 10.02 8.09
C ALA A 57 -5.65 11.14 9.01
N ALA A 58 -4.77 11.73 9.82
CA ALA A 58 -5.09 12.90 10.63
C ALA A 58 -5.34 14.15 9.76
N ARG A 59 -4.60 14.28 8.65
CA ARG A 59 -4.62 15.48 7.79
C ARG A 59 -5.74 15.46 6.73
N TYR A 60 -6.08 14.30 6.18
CA TYR A 60 -6.94 14.17 5.01
C TYR A 60 -8.07 13.17 5.24
N ASP A 61 -9.31 13.59 4.97
CA ASP A 61 -10.49 12.75 5.19
C ASP A 61 -10.53 11.50 4.31
N ALA A 62 -10.03 11.59 3.07
CA ALA A 62 -10.01 10.51 2.11
C ALA A 62 -9.29 9.25 2.65
N TRP A 63 -8.27 9.43 3.51
CA TRP A 63 -7.55 8.34 4.16
C TRP A 63 -8.36 7.63 5.26
N ARG A 64 -9.33 8.32 5.87
CA ARG A 64 -10.20 7.77 6.93
C ARG A 64 -11.47 7.12 6.38
N ARG A 65 -11.96 7.58 5.22
CA ARG A 65 -13.15 7.00 4.58
C ARG A 65 -12.99 5.50 4.39
N GLY A 66 -14.05 4.75 4.67
CA GLY A 66 -14.05 3.29 4.55
C GLY A 66 -12.94 2.58 5.35
N ARG A 67 -12.39 3.23 6.38
CA ARG A 67 -11.29 2.72 7.21
C ARG A 67 -10.05 2.32 6.40
N LEU A 68 -9.73 3.10 5.37
CA LEU A 68 -8.65 2.78 4.44
C LEU A 68 -7.28 2.74 5.14
N TYR A 69 -6.98 3.73 5.99
CA TYR A 69 -5.69 3.75 6.67
C TYR A 69 -5.52 2.55 7.62
N GLU A 70 -6.55 2.12 8.35
CA GLU A 70 -6.45 0.92 9.19
C GLU A 70 -6.26 -0.34 8.36
N ALA A 71 -7.01 -0.49 7.27
CA ALA A 71 -6.87 -1.62 6.37
C ALA A 71 -5.46 -1.68 5.74
N LEU A 72 -4.94 -0.52 5.33
CA LEU A 72 -3.59 -0.38 4.80
C LEU A 72 -2.52 -0.77 5.82
N LEU A 73 -2.58 -0.24 7.04
CA LEU A 73 -1.61 -0.54 8.10
C LEU A 73 -1.66 -2.02 8.51
N ASN A 74 -2.86 -2.59 8.58
CA ASN A 74 -3.04 -4.00 8.89
C ASN A 74 -2.37 -4.91 7.83
N GLU A 75 -2.60 -4.63 6.54
CA GLU A 75 -1.95 -5.41 5.48
C GLU A 75 -0.44 -5.18 5.43
N LEU A 76 0.02 -3.94 5.54
CA LEU A 76 1.45 -3.62 5.61
C LEU A 76 2.16 -4.35 6.75
N GLY A 77 1.59 -4.32 7.97
CA GLY A 77 2.14 -5.01 9.14
C GLY A 77 2.22 -6.51 8.93
N LYS A 78 1.17 -7.15 8.40
CA LYS A 78 1.18 -8.58 8.07
C LYS A 78 2.33 -8.95 7.12
N PHE A 79 2.48 -8.21 6.01
CA PHE A 79 3.54 -8.51 5.04
C PHE A 79 4.95 -8.18 5.56
N TYR A 80 5.06 -7.21 6.48
CA TYR A 80 6.29 -6.93 7.20
C TYR A 80 6.68 -8.10 8.13
N ASP A 81 5.71 -8.65 8.88
CA ASP A 81 5.97 -9.73 9.84
C ASP A 81 6.19 -11.09 9.18
N GLU A 82 5.49 -11.38 8.06
CA GLU A 82 5.65 -12.63 7.31
C GLU A 82 6.93 -12.67 6.46
N ALA A 83 7.57 -11.52 6.25
CA ALA A 83 8.83 -11.44 5.50
C ALA A 83 10.03 -11.87 6.36
N PRO A 84 11.06 -12.49 5.76
CA PRO A 84 12.31 -12.76 6.47
C PRO A 84 12.94 -11.46 6.96
N ASP A 85 13.65 -11.48 8.09
CA ASP A 85 14.17 -10.26 8.75
C ASP A 85 14.95 -9.32 7.80
N GLU A 86 15.84 -9.87 6.99
CA GLU A 86 16.61 -9.14 5.97
C GLU A 86 15.77 -8.56 4.81
N GLY A 87 14.51 -9.00 4.69
CA GLY A 87 13.58 -8.67 3.61
C GLY A 87 12.37 -7.84 4.04
N LYS A 88 12.18 -7.57 5.34
CA LYS A 88 10.96 -6.92 5.86
C LYS A 88 10.66 -5.57 5.21
N MET A 89 11.64 -4.67 5.19
CA MET A 89 11.47 -3.37 4.53
C MET A 89 11.35 -3.48 3.01
N ASN A 90 11.91 -4.52 2.39
CA ASN A 90 11.72 -4.75 0.96
C ASN A 90 10.27 -5.19 0.66
N ALA A 91 9.64 -5.96 1.56
CA ALA A 91 8.23 -6.32 1.44
C ALA A 91 7.33 -5.07 1.53
N VAL A 92 7.60 -4.16 2.47
CA VAL A 92 6.89 -2.87 2.59
C VAL A 92 7.04 -2.03 1.31
N ARG A 93 8.27 -1.90 0.80
CA ARG A 93 8.55 -1.15 -0.44
C ARG A 93 7.81 -1.71 -1.65
N LEU A 94 7.82 -3.04 -1.80
CA LEU A 94 7.11 -3.73 -2.88
C LEU A 94 5.60 -3.58 -2.74
N PHE A 95 5.07 -3.70 -1.52
CA PHE A 95 3.65 -3.49 -1.23
C PHE A 95 3.21 -2.10 -1.69
N CYS A 96 3.93 -1.04 -1.28
CA CYS A 96 3.61 0.33 -1.67
C CYS A 96 3.70 0.53 -3.20
N GLY A 97 4.67 -0.13 -3.86
CA GLY A 97 4.79 -0.12 -5.32
C GLY A 97 3.60 -0.75 -6.02
N TYR A 98 3.15 -1.92 -5.56
CA TYR A 98 1.95 -2.57 -6.11
C TYR A 98 0.68 -1.77 -5.84
N LEU A 99 0.54 -1.19 -4.64
CA LEU A 99 -0.57 -0.30 -4.31
C LEU A 99 -0.65 0.89 -5.28
N ALA A 100 0.48 1.54 -5.57
CA ALA A 100 0.54 2.65 -6.53
C ALA A 100 0.15 2.23 -7.95
N ARG A 101 0.59 1.04 -8.37
CA ARG A 101 0.21 0.47 -9.68
C ARG A 101 -1.30 0.27 -9.77
N TRP A 102 -1.90 -0.35 -8.75
CA TRP A 102 -3.33 -0.68 -8.76
C TRP A 102 -4.23 0.54 -8.57
N HIS A 103 -3.84 1.48 -7.71
CA HIS A 103 -4.52 2.79 -7.62
C HIS A 103 -4.54 3.53 -8.96
N LYS A 104 -3.41 3.53 -9.68
CA LYS A 104 -3.34 4.11 -11.03
C LYS A 104 -4.21 3.38 -12.05
N ALA A 105 -4.37 2.06 -11.91
CA ALA A 105 -5.26 1.28 -12.76
C ALA A 105 -6.74 1.60 -12.45
N ALA A 106 -7.09 1.70 -11.16
CA ALA A 106 -8.43 2.05 -10.70
C ALA A 106 -8.86 3.45 -11.18
N THR A 107 -7.99 4.44 -11.04
CA THR A 107 -8.26 5.82 -11.51
C THR A 107 -8.42 5.94 -13.02
N LYS A 108 -8.02 4.92 -13.78
CA LYS A 108 -8.22 4.82 -15.23
C LYS A 108 -9.41 3.94 -15.64
N GLY A 109 -10.20 3.45 -14.68
CA GLY A 109 -11.31 2.52 -14.94
C GLY A 109 -10.86 1.14 -15.43
N LEU A 110 -9.59 0.76 -15.25
CA LEU A 110 -9.05 -0.52 -15.76
C LEU A 110 -9.32 -1.71 -14.82
N LEU A 111 -9.94 -1.48 -13.67
CA LEU A 111 -10.30 -2.51 -12.69
C LEU A 111 -11.80 -2.79 -12.66
N GLU A 112 -12.60 -2.11 -13.48
CA GLU A 112 -14.00 -2.44 -13.68
C GLU A 112 -14.07 -3.71 -14.51
N GLU A 113 -14.73 -4.74 -13.98
CA GLU A 113 -15.06 -5.92 -14.79
C GLU A 113 -16.05 -5.44 -15.86
N LYS A 114 -15.69 -5.63 -17.13
CA LYS A 114 -16.67 -5.47 -18.21
C LYS A 114 -17.69 -6.58 -18.02
N GLU A 115 -18.90 -6.20 -17.60
CA GLU A 115 -20.10 -7.04 -17.69
C GLU A 115 -20.32 -7.55 -19.12
#